data_AF-A0A379GEL3-F1
#
_entry.id   AF-A0A379GEL3-F1
#
_cell.length_a   1.000
_cell.length_b   1.000
_cell.length_c   1.000
_cell.angle_alpha   90.00
_cell.angle_beta   90.00
_cell.angle_gamma   90.00
#
_symmetry.space_group_name_H-M   'P 1'
#
loop_
_entity.id
_entity.type
_entity.pdbx_description
1 polymer ?
#
loop_
_entity_poly.entity_id
_entity_poly.type
_entity_poly.pdbx_seq_one_letter_code
_entity_poly.pdbx_strand_id
1 'polypeptide(L)'
;MMWRICYQYRQYLLALGLLAGILPVTQAADDPTETFLYEQVRLGNSKSNDVLVSQSLYRLSLIKPNDPSVLLMRIQFAVKQKETAKAQQLIEQLRMHGENTEQYQRAIKLLSLTHEDNRQILQKAYLYQTAGRYDEALQLYDDIYQGTPPR
;
A
#
# COMPACT_ATOMS: atom_id res chain seq x y z
N MET A 1 -29.05 -69.15 19.85
CA MET A 1 -29.21 -68.13 20.92
C MET A 1 -28.73 -66.79 20.34
N MET A 2 -29.43 -66.07 19.47
CA MET A 2 -30.84 -65.65 19.51
C MET A 2 -31.21 -65.18 20.92
N TRP A 3 -30.98 -63.91 21.22
CA TRP A 3 -31.85 -63.04 22.03
C TRP A 3 -31.14 -61.70 22.28
N ARG A 4 -31.90 -60.59 22.17
CA ARG A 4 -31.56 -59.16 22.38
C ARG A 4 -31.34 -58.30 21.13
N ILE A 5 -32.16 -58.53 20.12
CA ILE A 5 -32.60 -57.49 19.19
C ILE A 5 -33.98 -57.06 19.70
N CYS A 6 -34.05 -56.07 20.60
CA CYS A 6 -35.24 -55.30 21.00
C CYS A 6 -34.98 -54.63 22.36
N TYR A 7 -34.32 -53.47 22.37
CA TYR A 7 -34.54 -52.38 23.33
C TYR A 7 -33.41 -51.34 23.16
N GLN A 8 -33.64 -50.29 22.36
CA GLN A 8 -33.00 -48.95 22.51
C GLN A 8 -33.21 -48.01 21.31
N TYR A 9 -34.08 -48.34 20.36
CA TYR A 9 -34.53 -47.39 19.32
C TYR A 9 -35.70 -46.50 19.81
N ARG A 10 -35.64 -45.95 21.03
CA ARG A 10 -36.69 -45.06 21.58
C ARG A 10 -36.12 -43.84 22.31
N GLN A 11 -35.06 -43.24 21.79
CA GLN A 11 -34.52 -41.98 22.32
C GLN A 11 -33.88 -41.06 21.27
N TYR A 12 -34.02 -41.34 19.97
CA TYR A 12 -33.50 -40.50 18.88
C TYR A 12 -34.61 -39.67 18.21
N LEU A 13 -35.30 -38.80 18.96
CA LEU A 13 -36.30 -37.91 18.33
C LEU A 13 -36.28 -36.44 18.76
N LEU A 14 -35.37 -35.98 19.62
CA LEU A 14 -35.33 -34.55 20.00
C LEU A 14 -33.91 -34.01 20.18
N ALA A 15 -33.13 -34.01 19.11
CA ALA A 15 -31.93 -33.17 18.99
C ALA A 15 -31.65 -32.80 17.51
N LEU A 16 -32.72 -32.52 16.75
CA LEU A 16 -32.62 -32.01 15.39
C LEU A 16 -33.05 -30.53 15.40
N GLY A 17 -32.25 -29.71 16.06
CA GLY A 17 -32.45 -28.27 16.14
C GLY A 17 -31.09 -27.58 16.17
N LEU A 18 -30.89 -26.67 15.22
CA LEU A 18 -29.75 -25.76 15.09
C LEU A 18 -28.44 -26.37 14.53
N LEU A 19 -28.49 -26.76 13.26
CA LEU A 19 -27.36 -26.53 12.36
C LEU A 19 -27.78 -25.45 11.35
N ALA A 20 -27.99 -24.23 11.87
CA ALA A 20 -28.14 -23.06 11.03
C ALA A 20 -26.80 -22.85 10.30
N GLY A 21 -26.86 -22.86 8.97
CA GLY A 21 -25.69 -22.87 8.10
C GLY A 21 -24.69 -21.78 8.44
N ILE A 22 -23.46 -22.20 8.72
CA ILE A 22 -22.31 -21.31 8.59
C ILE A 22 -22.13 -21.14 7.09
N LEU A 23 -22.76 -20.11 6.52
CA LEU A 23 -22.38 -19.64 5.20
C LEU A 23 -20.90 -19.26 5.30
N PRO A 24 -20.01 -19.76 4.42
CA PRO A 24 -18.67 -19.22 4.37
C PRO A 24 -18.82 -17.76 3.98
N VAL A 25 -18.57 -16.85 4.92
CA VAL A 25 -18.28 -15.47 4.58
C VAL A 25 -16.99 -15.55 3.77
N THR A 26 -17.11 -15.50 2.45
CA THR A 26 -15.98 -15.27 1.56
C THR A 26 -15.52 -13.84 1.81
N GLN A 27 -14.78 -13.65 2.90
CA GLN A 27 -13.91 -12.49 3.03
C GLN A 27 -12.96 -12.58 1.85
N ALA A 28 -12.76 -11.48 1.13
CA ALA A 28 -11.65 -11.37 0.19
C ALA A 28 -10.37 -11.49 1.04
N ALA A 29 -9.93 -12.72 1.27
CA ALA A 29 -8.71 -13.00 1.99
C ALA A 29 -7.58 -12.52 1.09
N ASP A 30 -6.79 -11.56 1.56
CA ASP A 30 -5.54 -11.19 0.91
C ASP A 30 -4.75 -12.48 0.62
N ASP A 31 -4.22 -12.61 -0.60
CA ASP A 31 -3.43 -13.77 -0.98
C ASP A 31 -2.30 -13.92 0.07
N PRO A 32 -2.20 -15.08 0.75
CA PRO A 32 -1.16 -15.32 1.75
C PRO A 32 0.25 -15.02 1.21
N THR A 33 0.45 -15.22 -0.09
CA THR A 33 1.69 -14.94 -0.81
C THR A 33 1.98 -13.45 -0.86
N GLU A 34 1.00 -12.62 -1.22
CA GLU A 34 1.17 -11.16 -1.28
C GLU A 34 1.46 -10.58 0.10
N THR A 35 0.68 -11.01 1.10
CA THR A 35 0.86 -10.59 2.49
C THR A 35 2.28 -10.88 2.96
N PHE A 36 2.78 -12.08 2.68
CA PHE A 36 4.15 -12.46 3.00
C PHE A 36 5.19 -11.58 2.28
N LEU A 37 4.98 -11.22 1.01
CA LEU A 37 5.91 -10.37 0.27
C LEU A 37 5.94 -8.93 0.81
N TYR A 38 4.80 -8.36 1.20
CA TYR A 38 4.77 -7.06 1.88
C TYR A 38 5.52 -7.09 3.21
N GLU A 39 5.35 -8.17 3.97
CA GLU A 39 6.08 -8.39 5.22
C GLU A 39 7.59 -8.50 4.99
N GLN A 40 8.02 -9.18 3.92
CA GLN A 40 9.43 -9.24 3.55
C GLN A 40 9.99 -7.87 3.16
N VAL A 41 9.23 -7.02 2.46
CA VAL A 41 9.63 -5.63 2.17
C VAL A 41 9.80 -4.85 3.48
N ARG A 42 8.84 -4.96 4.40
CA ARG A 42 8.91 -4.29 5.72
C ARG A 42 10.11 -4.75 6.53
N LEU A 43 10.33 -6.06 6.62
CA LEU A 43 11.47 -6.66 7.31
C LEU A 43 12.79 -6.24 6.66
N GLY A 44 12.89 -6.31 5.34
CA GLY A 44 14.05 -5.90 4.57
C GLY A 44 14.42 -4.43 4.84
N ASN A 45 13.44 -3.53 4.81
CA ASN A 45 13.64 -2.12 5.17
C ASN A 45 14.15 -1.96 6.61
N SER A 46 13.56 -2.67 7.58
CA SER A 46 13.97 -2.60 9.00
C SER A 46 15.41 -3.09 9.25
N LYS A 47 15.90 -3.99 8.38
CA LYS A 47 17.23 -4.60 8.46
C LYS A 47 18.22 -4.01 7.47
N SER A 48 17.83 -2.98 6.72
CA SER A 48 18.62 -2.42 5.62
C SER A 48 19.08 -3.49 4.60
N ASN A 49 18.27 -4.52 4.39
CA ASN A 49 18.53 -5.59 3.44
C ASN A 49 17.87 -5.28 2.10
N ASP A 50 18.56 -4.51 1.26
CA ASP A 50 18.04 -4.04 -0.04
C ASP A 50 17.86 -5.17 -1.05
N VAL A 51 18.60 -6.28 -0.89
CA VAL A 51 18.40 -7.48 -1.71
C VAL A 51 17.05 -8.12 -1.42
N LEU A 52 16.69 -8.26 -0.14
CA LEU A 52 15.37 -8.78 0.24
C LEU A 52 14.25 -7.85 -0.28
N VAL A 53 14.40 -6.55 -0.07
CA VAL A 53 13.40 -5.56 -0.54
C VAL A 53 13.22 -5.64 -2.05
N SER A 54 14.31 -5.61 -2.82
CA SER A 54 14.25 -5.65 -4.28
C SER A 54 13.62 -6.95 -4.81
N GLN A 55 13.97 -8.10 -4.25
CA GLN A 55 13.39 -9.39 -4.65
C GLN A 55 11.91 -9.48 -4.34
N SER A 56 11.49 -9.04 -3.15
CA SER A 56 10.09 -9.07 -2.75
C SER A 56 9.25 -8.09 -3.58
N LEU A 57 9.75 -6.88 -3.84
CA LEU A 57 9.09 -5.90 -4.72
C LEU A 57 9.01 -6.38 -6.18
N TYR A 58 10.04 -7.08 -6.67
CA TYR A 58 9.98 -7.69 -7.99
C TYR A 58 8.84 -8.70 -8.08
N ARG A 59 8.74 -9.62 -7.12
CA ARG A 59 7.65 -10.61 -7.07
C ARG A 59 6.28 -9.95 -6.95
N LEU A 60 6.13 -8.94 -6.09
CA LEU A 60 4.89 -8.16 -5.98
C LEU A 60 4.52 -7.52 -7.33
N SER A 61 5.49 -6.99 -8.08
CA SER A 61 5.22 -6.40 -9.39
C SER A 61 4.81 -7.41 -10.46
N LEU A 62 5.14 -8.70 -10.30
CA LEU A 62 4.64 -9.75 -11.19
C LEU A 62 3.18 -10.10 -10.89
N ILE A 63 2.77 -10.03 -9.62
CA ILE A 63 1.40 -10.36 -9.18
C ILE A 63 0.47 -9.16 -9.44
N LYS A 64 0.91 -7.96 -9.06
CA LYS A 64 0.14 -6.71 -9.10
C LYS A 64 0.97 -5.58 -9.75
N PRO A 65 1.17 -5.61 -11.08
CA PRO A 65 2.06 -4.68 -11.78
C PRO A 65 1.65 -3.20 -11.66
N ASN A 66 0.34 -2.95 -11.63
CA ASN A 66 -0.25 -1.60 -11.57
C ASN A 66 -0.99 -1.35 -10.25
N ASP A 67 -0.66 -2.06 -9.17
CA ASP A 67 -1.25 -1.71 -7.87
C ASP A 67 -0.62 -0.41 -7.33
N PRO A 68 -1.42 0.61 -6.95
CA PRO A 68 -0.90 1.89 -6.48
C PRO A 68 0.04 1.78 -5.28
N SER A 69 -0.19 0.81 -4.40
CA SER A 69 0.63 0.58 -3.20
C SER A 69 1.96 -0.05 -3.57
N VAL A 70 1.95 -1.05 -4.46
CA VAL A 70 3.17 -1.67 -5.01
C VAL A 70 4.02 -0.64 -5.77
N LEU A 71 3.39 0.20 -6.60
CA LEU A 71 4.05 1.29 -7.31
C LEU A 71 4.71 2.28 -6.33
N LEU A 72 3.99 2.73 -5.31
CA LEU A 72 4.53 3.64 -4.30
C LEU A 72 5.76 3.06 -3.59
N MET A 73 5.71 1.80 -3.16
CA MET A 73 6.87 1.16 -2.52
C MET A 73 8.07 1.01 -3.46
N ARG A 74 7.83 0.73 -4.75
CA ARG A 74 8.89 0.68 -5.77
C ARG A 74 9.50 2.06 -6.02
N ILE A 75 8.69 3.13 -5.99
CA ILE A 75 9.16 4.52 -6.07
C ILE A 75 10.04 4.84 -4.86
N GLN A 76 9.59 4.50 -3.65
CA GLN A 76 10.36 4.68 -2.42
C GLN A 76 11.71 4.00 -2.48
N PHE A 77 11.73 2.75 -2.97
CA PHE A 77 12.97 2.01 -3.14
C PHE A 77 13.87 2.65 -4.21
N ALA A 78 13.34 3.03 -5.38
CA ALA A 78 14.12 3.68 -6.44
C ALA A 78 14.75 5.00 -5.96
N VAL A 79 13.99 5.82 -5.22
CA VAL A 79 14.49 7.07 -4.62
C VAL A 79 15.63 6.79 -3.63
N LYS A 80 15.48 5.79 -2.75
CA LYS A 80 16.55 5.37 -1.82
C LYS A 80 17.82 4.96 -2.56
N GLN A 81 17.68 4.25 -3.68
CA GLN A 81 18.80 3.82 -4.53
C GLN A 81 19.37 4.94 -5.42
N LYS A 82 18.81 6.16 -5.36
CA LYS A 82 19.15 7.30 -6.24
C LYS A 82 18.88 7.00 -7.73
N GLU A 83 17.95 6.10 -8.02
CA GLU A 83 17.50 5.73 -9.37
C GLU A 83 16.40 6.70 -9.85
N THR A 84 16.71 7.99 -9.98
CA THR A 84 15.72 9.06 -10.24
C THR A 84 14.90 8.83 -11.51
N ALA A 85 15.52 8.39 -12.60
CA ALA A 85 14.82 8.12 -13.87
C ALA A 85 13.76 7.02 -13.71
N LYS A 86 14.08 5.95 -12.97
CA LYS A 86 13.15 4.86 -12.70
C LYS A 86 12.02 5.29 -11.77
N ALA A 87 12.32 6.10 -10.75
CA ALA A 87 11.30 6.67 -9.88
C ALA A 87 10.30 7.52 -10.68
N GLN A 88 10.77 8.36 -11.61
CA GLN A 88 9.91 9.15 -12.49
C GLN A 88 9.02 8.29 -13.39
N GLN A 89 9.57 7.23 -13.98
CA GLN A 89 8.77 6.30 -14.79
C GLN A 89 7.66 5.62 -13.99
N LEU A 90 7.95 5.22 -12.74
CA LEU A 90 6.96 4.60 -11.86
C LEU A 90 5.91 5.61 -11.37
N ILE A 91 6.29 6.87 -11.17
CA ILE A 91 5.35 7.97 -10.86
C ILE A 91 4.39 8.20 -12.02
N GLU A 92 4.88 8.17 -13.25
CA GLU A 92 4.04 8.30 -14.44
C GLU A 92 3.03 7.13 -14.55
N GLN A 93 3.46 5.91 -14.23
CA GLN A 93 2.54 4.77 -14.12
C GLN A 93 1.51 4.98 -13.01
N LEU A 94 1.93 5.48 -11.85
CA LEU A 94 1.05 5.76 -10.71
C LEU A 94 0.03 6.86 -11.03
N ARG A 95 0.41 7.84 -11.86
CA ARG A 95 -0.46 8.94 -12.32
C ARG A 95 -1.72 8.45 -13.00
N MET A 96 -1.65 7.31 -13.68
CA MET A 96 -2.79 6.69 -14.38
C MET A 96 -3.92 6.29 -13.43
N HIS A 97 -3.65 6.16 -12.13
CA HIS A 97 -4.65 5.88 -11.09
C HIS A 97 -5.33 7.15 -10.54
N GLY A 98 -4.84 8.33 -10.93
CA GLY A 98 -5.38 9.62 -10.54
C GLY A 98 -4.43 10.42 -9.66
N GLU A 99 -4.29 11.70 -9.98
CA GLU A 99 -3.39 12.64 -9.28
C GLU A 99 -3.89 13.02 -7.88
N ASN A 100 -5.19 12.82 -7.62
CA ASN A 100 -5.81 13.07 -6.31
C ASN A 100 -5.66 11.90 -5.32
N THR A 101 -4.99 10.82 -5.72
CA THR A 101 -4.78 9.66 -4.84
C THR A 101 -3.69 9.93 -3.80
N GLU A 102 -3.87 9.36 -2.61
CA GLU A 102 -2.88 9.49 -1.52
C GLU A 102 -1.50 8.96 -1.94
N GLN A 103 -1.48 7.86 -2.70
CA GLN A 103 -0.24 7.25 -3.19
C GLN A 103 0.50 8.18 -4.15
N TYR A 104 -0.20 8.80 -5.09
CA TYR A 104 0.41 9.74 -6.03
C TYR A 104 0.97 10.96 -5.30
N GLN A 105 0.19 11.58 -4.42
CA GLN A 105 0.63 12.73 -3.62
C GLN A 105 1.87 12.42 -2.78
N ARG A 106 1.92 11.23 -2.15
CA ARG A 106 3.10 10.75 -1.42
C ARG A 106 4.31 10.56 -2.33
N ALA A 107 4.12 10.07 -3.54
CA ALA A 107 5.20 9.85 -4.50
C ALA A 107 5.81 11.17 -5.00
N ILE A 108 5.00 12.16 -5.34
CA ILE A 108 5.49 13.48 -5.75
C ILE A 108 6.20 14.17 -4.58
N LYS A 109 5.65 14.09 -3.36
CA LYS A 109 6.31 14.56 -2.13
C LYS A 109 7.66 13.90 -1.91
N LEU A 110 7.78 12.61 -2.17
CA LEU A 110 9.05 11.92 -2.03
C LEU A 110 10.07 12.41 -3.06
N LEU A 111 9.66 12.57 -4.33
CA LEU A 111 10.55 13.02 -5.38
C LEU A 111 11.02 14.46 -5.18
N SER A 112 10.15 15.36 -4.71
CA SER A 112 10.52 16.75 -4.48
C SER A 112 11.66 16.88 -3.47
N LEU A 113 11.65 16.06 -2.41
CA LEU A 113 12.67 16.06 -1.36
C LEU A 113 14.06 15.59 -1.83
N THR A 114 14.16 14.99 -3.02
CA THR A 114 15.45 14.52 -3.57
C THR A 114 16.26 15.62 -4.24
N HIS A 115 15.66 16.77 -4.55
CA HIS A 115 16.32 17.90 -5.21
C HIS A 115 16.66 18.99 -4.18
N GLU A 116 17.91 19.45 -4.12
CA GLU A 116 18.33 20.41 -3.09
C GLU A 116 17.65 21.77 -3.22
N ASP A 117 17.42 22.19 -4.46
CA ASP A 117 16.72 23.44 -4.76
C ASP A 117 15.27 23.39 -4.25
N ASN A 118 14.59 22.25 -4.43
CA ASN A 118 13.23 22.06 -3.94
C ASN A 118 13.13 22.10 -2.42
N ARG A 119 14.17 21.66 -1.68
CA ARG A 119 14.15 21.78 -0.21
C ARG A 119 14.15 23.24 0.24
N GLN A 120 14.94 24.09 -0.41
CA GLN A 120 14.99 25.52 -0.10
C GLN A 120 13.68 26.21 -0.46
N ILE A 121 13.10 25.85 -1.61
CA ILE A 121 11.80 26.37 -2.05
C ILE A 121 10.69 25.95 -1.07
N LEU A 122 10.70 24.72 -0.56
CA LEU A 122 9.75 24.26 0.47
C LEU A 122 9.91 25.04 1.78
N GLN A 123 11.14 25.25 2.24
CA GLN A 123 11.37 26.07 3.45
C GLN A 123 10.80 27.47 3.27
N LYS A 124 10.98 28.08 2.10
CA LYS A 124 10.42 29.39 1.76
C LYS A 124 8.89 29.39 1.71
N ALA A 125 8.28 28.36 1.12
CA ALA A 125 6.82 28.19 1.09
C ALA A 125 6.23 28.10 2.51
N TYR A 126 6.88 27.35 3.41
CA TYR A 126 6.49 27.29 4.82
C TYR A 126 6.59 28.65 5.51
N LEU A 127 7.65 29.44 5.27
CA LEU A 127 7.77 30.79 5.82
C LEU A 127 6.60 31.68 5.37
N TYR A 128 6.24 31.66 4.08
CA TYR A 128 5.10 32.43 3.57
C TYR A 128 3.77 31.99 4.17
N GLN A 129 3.53 30.69 4.32
CA GLN A 129 2.33 30.17 4.98
C GLN A 129 2.22 30.65 6.43
N THR A 130 3.30 30.59 7.20
CA THR A 130 3.31 31.05 8.60
C THR A 130 3.16 32.57 8.73
N ALA A 131 3.54 33.32 7.70
CA ALA A 131 3.37 34.77 7.61
C ALA A 131 2.00 35.21 7.05
N GLY A 132 1.10 34.27 6.73
CA GLY A 132 -0.23 34.55 6.15
C GLY A 132 -0.22 34.90 4.66
N ARG A 133 0.91 34.70 3.97
CA ARG A 133 1.12 34.95 2.53
C ARG A 133 0.78 33.70 1.72
N TYR A 134 -0.50 33.34 1.71
CA TYR A 134 -0.96 32.06 1.18
C TYR A 134 -0.81 31.94 -0.35
N ASP A 135 -1.03 33.01 -1.10
CA ASP A 135 -0.93 32.99 -2.57
C ASP A 135 0.51 32.72 -3.02
N GLU A 136 1.49 33.36 -2.37
CA GLU A 136 2.91 33.13 -2.67
C GLU A 136 3.39 31.76 -2.18
N ALA A 137 2.83 31.24 -1.09
CA ALA A 137 3.10 29.87 -0.66
C ALA A 137 2.56 28.85 -1.69
N LEU A 138 1.34 29.07 -2.21
CA LEU A 138 0.72 28.22 -3.23
C LEU A 138 1.54 28.21 -4.52
N GLN A 139 2.00 29.36 -5.00
CA GLN A 139 2.85 29.41 -6.20
C GLN A 139 4.14 28.56 -6.07
N LEU A 140 4.78 28.59 -4.89
CA LEU A 140 5.97 27.78 -4.65
C LEU A 140 5.65 26.29 -4.51
N TYR A 141 4.47 25.94 -3.99
CA TYR A 141 4.01 24.56 -3.98
C TYR A 141 3.64 24.07 -5.38
N ASP A 142 3.03 24.90 -6.21
CA ASP A 142 2.65 24.56 -7.58
C ASP A 142 3.88 24.27 -8.45
N ASP A 143 4.96 25.03 -8.28
CA ASP A 143 6.24 24.83 -8.96
C ASP A 143 6.87 23.45 -8.65
N ILE A 144 6.75 23.00 -7.40
CA ILE A 144 7.31 21.72 -6.94
C ILE A 144 6.39 20.53 -7.26
N TYR A 145 5.08 20.72 -7.07
CA TYR A 145 4.09 19.65 -7.05
C TYR A 145 3.18 19.63 -8.27
N GLN A 146 3.46 20.45 -9.29
CA GLN A 146 2.64 20.59 -10.50
C GLN A 146 1.16 20.90 -10.18
N GLY A 147 0.93 21.74 -9.16
CA GLY A 147 -0.43 22.14 -8.76
C GLY A 147 -1.10 21.26 -7.70
N THR A 148 -0.43 20.25 -7.14
CA THR A 148 -0.99 19.41 -6.06
C THR A 148 -0.37 19.75 -4.70
N PRO A 149 -0.91 20.74 -3.97
CA PRO A 149 -0.34 21.13 -2.68
C PRO A 149 -0.45 19.99 -1.65
N PRO A 150 0.58 19.81 -0.80
CA PRO A 150 0.52 18.84 0.29
C PRO A 150 -0.57 19.27 1.30
N ARG A 151 -1.50 18.35 1.61
CA ARG A 151 -2.49 18.53 2.68
C ARG A 151 -1.87 18.34 4.07
#